data_AF-A0A239NYP9-F1
#
_entry.id   AF-A0A239NYP9-F1
#
_cell.length_a   1.000
_cell.length_b   1.000
_cell.length_c   1.000
_cell.angle_alpha   90.00
_cell.angle_beta   90.00
_cell.angle_gamma   90.00
#
_symmetry.space_group_name_H-M   'P 1'
#
loop_
_entity.id
_entity.type
_entity.pdbx_description
1 polymer ?
#
loop_
_entity_poly.entity_id
_entity_poly.type
_entity_poly.pdbx_seq_one_letter_code
_entity_poly.pdbx_strand_id
1 'polypeptide(L)'
;MWGENDPGEAGARGIYAPVYALSDSTPGASVIAPGDIRGTRLIPEKRGGACCGLDGADGPNMACAACDLPVATRVDDCSLWQAVRLSSDAVHRVPVDGFPAAALSWAELAEKGEKTPLFEPIATWGGRLGSNHYWSWSPQWEAAAGHALAHLLAASQGQPVQVPGGLIADVFQRALDALLPAGTPTRRAVLAGPGRPAPDASVDILLVPVHPQTGQTWTPAGPAASAYPVPLPLGVWLWLVSPQPYLPFPASGRIPHDVLRDDPLPLLPNSLFRADWGTFQHTLVRLPAVRSPWLRTILENLSQGTPADLF
;
A
#
# COMPACT_ATOMS: atom_id res chain seq x y z
N MET A 1 -11.15 -5.98 -21.35
CA MET A 1 -9.77 -5.52 -21.63
C MET A 1 -9.76 -4.00 -21.79
N TRP A 2 -8.68 -3.26 -21.52
CA TRP A 2 -8.66 -1.78 -21.68
C TRP A 2 -9.07 -1.31 -23.09
N GLY A 3 -8.77 -2.11 -24.13
CA GLY A 3 -9.19 -1.83 -25.51
C GLY A 3 -10.70 -2.01 -25.79
N GLU A 4 -11.48 -2.48 -24.82
CA GLU A 4 -12.93 -2.73 -24.97
C GLU A 4 -13.80 -1.66 -24.29
N ASN A 5 -13.20 -0.76 -23.49
CA ASN A 5 -13.94 0.28 -22.76
C ASN A 5 -13.75 1.65 -23.42
N ASP A 6 -14.83 2.44 -23.46
CA ASP A 6 -14.76 3.84 -23.86
C ASP A 6 -13.83 4.62 -22.90
N PRO A 7 -12.88 5.44 -23.37
CA PRO A 7 -12.04 6.28 -22.52
C PRO A 7 -12.81 7.14 -21.50
N GLY A 8 -14.06 7.50 -21.80
CA GLY A 8 -14.97 8.18 -20.87
C GLY A 8 -15.40 7.30 -19.69
N GLU A 9 -15.74 6.04 -19.96
CA GLU A 9 -16.15 5.05 -18.97
C GLU A 9 -14.98 4.65 -18.04
N ALA A 10 -13.79 4.44 -18.59
CA ALA A 10 -12.59 4.19 -17.78
C ALA A 10 -12.26 5.36 -16.84
N GLY A 11 -12.41 6.60 -17.33
CA GLY A 11 -12.23 7.81 -16.53
C GLY A 11 -13.26 7.91 -15.40
N ALA A 12 -14.53 7.56 -15.65
CA ALA A 12 -15.57 7.52 -14.61
C ALA A 12 -15.29 6.49 -13.51
N ARG A 13 -14.58 5.41 -13.86
CA ARG A 13 -14.09 4.38 -12.92
C ARG A 13 -12.75 4.76 -12.24
N GLY A 14 -12.25 5.97 -12.49
CA GLY A 14 -11.04 6.53 -11.90
C GLY A 14 -9.75 5.92 -12.46
N ILE A 15 -9.75 5.52 -13.74
CA ILE A 15 -8.59 4.89 -14.39
C ILE A 15 -8.23 5.71 -15.64
N TYR A 16 -6.96 6.05 -15.74
CA TYR A 16 -6.47 7.08 -16.65
C TYR A 16 -5.35 6.60 -17.57
N ALA A 17 -4.94 5.33 -17.46
CA ALA A 17 -3.97 4.67 -18.33
C ALA A 17 -4.31 3.19 -18.52
N PRO A 18 -3.81 2.54 -19.59
CA PRO A 18 -4.07 1.13 -19.87
C PRO A 18 -3.70 0.20 -18.72
N VAL A 19 -4.58 -0.77 -18.47
CA VAL A 19 -4.35 -1.86 -17.51
C VAL A 19 -4.66 -3.21 -18.15
N TYR A 20 -3.94 -4.24 -17.70
CA TYR A 20 -4.10 -5.61 -18.19
C TYR A 20 -5.50 -6.17 -17.89
N ALA A 21 -5.98 -5.96 -16.67
CA ALA A 21 -7.31 -6.37 -16.22
C ALA A 21 -7.99 -5.25 -15.43
N LEU A 22 -9.30 -5.15 -15.59
CA LEU A 22 -10.16 -4.24 -14.85
C LEU A 22 -11.08 -5.06 -13.98
N SER A 23 -11.16 -4.72 -12.70
CA SER A 23 -12.23 -5.25 -11.86
C SER A 23 -13.52 -4.47 -12.17
N ASP A 24 -14.58 -5.20 -12.49
CA ASP A 24 -15.94 -4.65 -12.62
C ASP A 24 -16.66 -4.55 -11.27
N SER A 25 -15.95 -4.75 -10.15
CA SER A 25 -16.56 -4.63 -8.82
C SER A 25 -16.89 -3.19 -8.46
N THR A 26 -18.03 -3.01 -7.80
CA THR A 26 -18.48 -1.71 -7.29
C THR A 26 -17.49 -1.17 -6.25
N PRO A 27 -16.99 0.07 -6.41
CA PRO A 27 -16.13 0.70 -5.41
C PRO A 27 -16.79 0.76 -4.02
N GLY A 28 -15.96 0.82 -2.97
CA GLY A 28 -16.45 0.90 -1.59
C GLY A 28 -16.85 -0.43 -0.96
N ALA A 29 -16.48 -1.56 -1.59
CA ALA A 29 -16.66 -2.88 -0.99
C ALA A 29 -16.01 -2.98 0.39
N SER A 30 -16.68 -3.66 1.33
CA SER A 30 -16.11 -3.95 2.64
C SER A 30 -15.36 -5.27 2.59
N VAL A 31 -14.12 -5.29 3.07
CA VAL A 31 -13.27 -6.50 3.03
C VAL A 31 -13.21 -7.11 4.43
N ILE A 32 -13.46 -8.42 4.52
CA ILE A 32 -13.36 -9.20 5.76
C ILE A 32 -12.57 -10.48 5.52
N ALA A 33 -12.07 -11.09 6.60
CA ALA A 33 -11.46 -12.41 6.50
C ALA A 33 -12.51 -13.44 6.05
N PRO A 34 -12.12 -14.42 5.21
CA PRO A 34 -13.08 -15.43 4.75
C PRO A 34 -13.72 -16.27 5.85
N GLY A 35 -13.13 -16.31 7.06
CA GLY A 35 -13.69 -16.99 8.23
C GLY A 35 -14.75 -16.19 9.00
N ASP A 36 -14.84 -14.88 8.77
CA ASP A 36 -15.77 -14.01 9.49
C ASP A 36 -17.15 -13.94 8.84
N ILE A 37 -17.25 -14.33 7.57
CA ILE A 37 -18.51 -14.32 6.82
C ILE A 37 -19.48 -15.40 7.34
N ARG A 38 -20.74 -15.02 7.52
CA ARG A 38 -21.84 -15.91 7.94
C ARG A 38 -23.08 -15.64 7.09
N GLY A 39 -23.97 -16.63 7.00
CA GLY A 39 -25.25 -16.46 6.30
C GLY A 39 -25.13 -16.31 4.78
N THR A 40 -24.01 -16.75 4.20
CA THR A 40 -23.75 -16.71 2.76
C THR A 40 -23.35 -18.08 2.25
N ARG A 41 -23.66 -18.38 0.98
CA ARG A 41 -23.25 -19.60 0.28
C ARG A 41 -22.50 -19.24 -1.00
N LEU A 42 -21.59 -20.11 -1.43
CA LEU A 42 -20.96 -19.98 -2.76
C LEU A 42 -22.01 -20.22 -3.85
N ILE A 43 -21.86 -19.51 -4.97
CA ILE A 43 -22.63 -19.71 -6.20
C ILE A 43 -21.85 -20.75 -7.03
N PRO A 44 -22.33 -22.00 -7.15
CA PRO A 44 -21.56 -23.09 -7.77
C PRO A 44 -21.14 -22.83 -9.22
N GLU A 45 -21.88 -22.01 -9.95
CA GLU A 45 -21.65 -21.66 -11.35
C GLU A 45 -20.60 -20.55 -11.52
N LYS A 46 -20.19 -19.89 -10.41
CA LYS A 46 -19.26 -18.75 -10.37
C LYS A 46 -17.93 -19.12 -9.70
N ARG A 47 -17.39 -20.28 -10.04
CA ARG A 47 -16.15 -20.83 -9.45
C ARG A 47 -14.84 -20.26 -10.04
N GLY A 48 -14.91 -19.32 -10.99
CA GLY A 48 -13.70 -18.81 -11.63
C GLY A 48 -13.03 -19.83 -12.56
N GLY A 49 -11.94 -19.39 -13.19
CA GLY A 49 -11.09 -20.22 -14.07
C GLY A 49 -9.67 -20.46 -13.55
N ALA A 50 -9.34 -20.02 -12.34
CA ALA A 50 -7.99 -20.10 -11.83
C ALA A 50 -7.63 -21.52 -11.33
N CYS A 51 -6.37 -21.90 -11.50
CA CYS A 51 -5.87 -23.26 -11.23
C CYS A 51 -5.94 -23.63 -9.73
N CYS A 52 -5.97 -22.63 -8.83
CA CYS A 52 -5.77 -22.82 -7.40
C CYS A 52 -6.87 -22.22 -6.50
N GLY A 53 -7.99 -21.75 -7.06
CA GLY A 53 -9.10 -21.20 -6.27
C GLY A 53 -9.94 -20.16 -6.99
N LEU A 54 -10.71 -19.40 -6.22
CA LEU A 54 -11.49 -18.24 -6.63
C LEU A 54 -10.56 -17.03 -6.68
N ASP A 55 -10.28 -16.51 -7.87
CA ASP A 55 -9.52 -15.27 -8.05
C ASP A 55 -10.40 -14.01 -7.86
N GLY A 56 -11.73 -14.19 -7.89
CA GLY A 56 -12.72 -13.13 -7.77
C GLY A 56 -12.89 -12.26 -9.02
N ALA A 57 -12.33 -12.66 -10.17
CA ALA A 57 -12.39 -11.90 -11.41
C ALA A 57 -13.81 -11.85 -12.02
N ASP A 58 -14.60 -12.92 -11.85
CA ASP A 58 -15.95 -13.07 -12.42
C ASP A 58 -17.07 -12.30 -11.69
N GLY A 59 -16.71 -11.43 -10.75
CA GLY A 59 -17.63 -10.67 -9.92
C GLY A 59 -18.13 -11.46 -8.69
N PRO A 60 -19.35 -11.15 -8.18
CA PRO A 60 -19.90 -11.83 -7.02
C PRO A 60 -20.04 -13.34 -7.22
N ASN A 61 -19.40 -14.12 -6.34
CA ASN A 61 -19.43 -15.59 -6.31
C ASN A 61 -20.04 -16.12 -4.99
N MET A 62 -20.57 -15.23 -4.15
CA MET A 62 -21.31 -15.56 -2.95
C MET A 62 -22.71 -14.93 -2.98
N ALA A 63 -23.70 -15.71 -2.56
CA ALA A 63 -25.09 -15.29 -2.41
C ALA A 63 -25.53 -15.31 -0.94
N CYS A 64 -26.49 -14.45 -0.60
CA CYS A 64 -27.17 -14.49 0.69
C CYS A 64 -27.93 -15.82 0.84
N ALA A 65 -27.77 -16.51 1.96
CA ALA A 65 -28.43 -17.79 2.19
C ALA A 65 -29.96 -17.68 2.37
N ALA A 66 -30.48 -16.48 2.60
CA ALA A 66 -31.91 -16.24 2.85
C ALA A 66 -32.68 -15.81 1.59
N CYS A 67 -32.08 -14.98 0.72
CA CYS A 67 -32.75 -14.42 -0.46
C CYS A 67 -32.08 -14.77 -1.79
N ASP A 68 -30.98 -15.54 -1.75
CA ASP A 68 -30.23 -16.02 -2.92
C ASP A 68 -29.63 -14.93 -3.84
N LEU A 69 -29.72 -13.66 -3.45
CA LEU A 69 -29.10 -12.56 -4.20
C LEU A 69 -27.57 -12.57 -4.02
N PRO A 70 -26.79 -12.25 -5.08
CA PRO A 70 -25.36 -12.07 -4.97
C PRO A 70 -25.02 -10.89 -4.07
N VAL A 71 -24.11 -11.10 -3.10
CA VAL A 71 -23.78 -10.08 -2.08
C VAL A 71 -22.28 -9.90 -1.88
N ALA A 72 -21.45 -10.85 -2.32
CA ALA A 72 -20.01 -10.79 -2.09
C ALA A 72 -19.17 -11.56 -3.11
N THR A 73 -17.89 -11.21 -3.17
CA THR A 73 -16.84 -11.93 -3.91
C THR A 73 -15.82 -12.48 -2.92
N ARG A 74 -15.71 -13.81 -2.85
CA ARG A 74 -14.63 -14.52 -2.18
C ARG A 74 -13.44 -14.64 -3.11
N VAL A 75 -12.26 -14.35 -2.58
CA VAL A 75 -10.96 -14.62 -3.17
C VAL A 75 -10.27 -15.65 -2.29
N ASP A 76 -9.87 -16.79 -2.86
CA ASP A 76 -9.08 -17.82 -2.19
C ASP A 76 -8.01 -18.48 -3.08
N ASP A 77 -7.73 -17.90 -4.26
CA ASP A 77 -6.58 -18.28 -5.07
C ASP A 77 -5.25 -18.10 -4.31
N CYS A 78 -4.35 -19.08 -4.43
CA CYS A 78 -3.10 -19.12 -3.66
C CYS A 78 -2.10 -18.00 -4.00
N SER A 79 -2.26 -17.33 -5.14
CA SER A 79 -1.43 -16.18 -5.54
C SER A 79 -1.96 -14.85 -5.01
N LEU A 80 -3.13 -14.85 -4.35
CA LEU A 80 -3.82 -13.66 -3.88
C LEU A 80 -4.07 -13.71 -2.37
N TRP A 81 -4.24 -12.53 -1.78
CA TRP A 81 -4.72 -12.42 -0.41
C TRP A 81 -6.14 -12.95 -0.30
N GLN A 82 -6.31 -13.94 0.57
CA GLN A 82 -7.62 -14.53 0.82
C GLN A 82 -8.53 -13.52 1.51
N ALA A 83 -9.68 -13.23 0.90
CA ALA A 83 -10.57 -12.19 1.36
C ALA A 83 -12.01 -12.45 0.92
N VAL A 84 -12.97 -11.86 1.64
CA VAL A 84 -14.34 -11.71 1.15
C VAL A 84 -14.62 -10.22 1.01
N ARG A 85 -14.99 -9.82 -0.21
CA ARG A 85 -15.37 -8.45 -0.56
C ARG A 85 -16.89 -8.37 -0.62
N LEU A 86 -17.50 -7.74 0.38
CA LEU A 86 -18.92 -7.48 0.45
C LEU A 86 -19.28 -6.30 -0.46
N SER A 87 -20.24 -6.49 -1.35
CA SER A 87 -20.62 -5.48 -2.35
C SER A 87 -21.38 -4.33 -1.71
N SER A 88 -20.93 -3.09 -1.95
CA SER A 88 -21.48 -1.87 -1.32
C SER A 88 -22.90 -1.52 -1.78
N ASP A 89 -23.31 -2.03 -2.93
CA ASP A 89 -24.66 -1.92 -3.49
C ASP A 89 -25.62 -3.02 -3.01
N ALA A 90 -25.09 -4.13 -2.48
CA ALA A 90 -25.87 -5.27 -2.03
C ALA A 90 -25.98 -5.37 -0.49
N VAL A 91 -25.01 -4.81 0.24
CA VAL A 91 -25.00 -4.80 1.70
C VAL A 91 -24.75 -3.41 2.26
N HIS A 92 -25.28 -3.15 3.46
CA HIS A 92 -24.96 -1.97 4.24
C HIS A 92 -24.52 -2.36 5.65
N ARG A 93 -23.68 -1.52 6.26
CA ARG A 93 -23.18 -1.76 7.62
C ARG A 93 -24.25 -1.41 8.64
N VAL A 94 -24.50 -2.30 9.60
CA VAL A 94 -25.40 -2.09 10.72
C VAL A 94 -24.61 -2.20 12.03
N PRO A 95 -24.67 -1.20 12.92
CA PRO A 95 -24.08 -1.30 14.25
C PRO A 95 -24.75 -2.38 15.11
N VAL A 96 -23.97 -3.16 15.86
CA VAL A 96 -24.50 -4.27 16.67
C VAL A 96 -24.96 -3.81 18.07
N ASP A 97 -24.36 -2.76 18.64
CA ASP A 97 -24.60 -2.31 20.03
C ASP A 97 -25.06 -0.85 20.17
N GLY A 98 -25.70 -0.26 19.14
CA GLY A 98 -26.16 1.13 19.16
C GLY A 98 -25.30 2.09 18.32
N PHE A 99 -25.22 3.37 18.69
CA PHE A 99 -24.56 4.40 17.87
C PHE A 99 -23.13 4.00 17.45
N PRO A 100 -22.71 4.28 16.20
CA PRO A 100 -21.35 4.01 15.78
C PRO A 100 -20.38 4.64 16.78
N ALA A 101 -19.43 3.87 17.31
CA ALA A 101 -18.37 4.43 18.13
C ALA A 101 -17.73 5.58 17.33
N ALA A 102 -17.63 6.76 17.94
CA ALA A 102 -16.99 7.89 17.30
C ALA A 102 -15.57 7.48 16.88
N ALA A 103 -15.18 7.83 15.67
CA ALA A 103 -13.82 7.61 15.21
C ALA A 103 -12.85 8.33 16.17
N LEU A 104 -11.74 7.68 16.48
CA LEU A 104 -10.70 8.26 17.32
C LEU A 104 -10.17 9.53 16.67
N SER A 105 -9.90 10.55 17.47
CA SER A 105 -9.24 11.76 16.97
C SER A 105 -7.81 11.46 16.50
N TRP A 106 -7.24 12.34 15.68
CA TRP A 106 -5.84 12.25 15.28
C TRP A 106 -4.86 12.22 16.47
N ALA A 107 -5.19 12.91 17.57
CA ALA A 107 -4.38 12.91 18.78
C ALA A 107 -4.37 11.54 19.45
N GLU A 108 -5.55 10.92 19.60
CA GLU A 108 -5.68 9.58 20.16
C GLU A 108 -5.02 8.52 19.30
N LEU A 109 -5.11 8.65 17.96
CA LEU A 109 -4.42 7.76 17.02
C LEU A 109 -2.90 7.91 17.07
N ALA A 110 -2.38 9.12 17.30
CA ALA A 110 -0.95 9.33 17.46
C ALA A 110 -0.40 8.70 18.75
N GLU A 111 -1.22 8.66 19.81
CA GLU A 111 -0.87 8.07 21.11
C GLU A 111 -1.02 6.55 21.13
N LYS A 112 -2.16 6.04 20.63
CA LYS A 112 -2.56 4.63 20.75
C LYS A 112 -2.33 3.82 19.47
N GLY A 113 -1.96 4.47 18.38
CA GLY A 113 -1.82 3.83 17.07
C GLY A 113 -0.72 2.78 17.09
N GLU A 114 -1.02 1.63 16.50
CA GLU A 114 -0.07 0.56 16.34
C GLU A 114 0.90 0.85 15.20
N LYS A 115 2.19 0.71 15.47
CA LYS A 115 3.26 0.84 14.48
C LYS A 115 3.30 -0.43 13.64
N THR A 116 3.31 -0.28 12.31
CA THR A 116 3.49 -1.42 11.40
C THR A 116 4.96 -1.85 11.45
N PRO A 117 5.30 -3.07 11.88
CA PRO A 117 6.69 -3.49 12.02
C PRO A 117 7.42 -3.42 10.68
N LEU A 118 8.68 -2.99 10.67
CA LEU A 118 9.49 -2.92 9.45
C LEU A 118 9.76 -4.30 8.85
N PHE A 119 9.94 -5.29 9.72
CA PHE A 119 10.23 -6.66 9.36
C PHE A 119 9.22 -7.59 9.98
N GLU A 120 8.80 -8.58 9.21
CA GLU A 120 7.85 -9.60 9.64
C GLU A 120 8.39 -10.99 9.26
N PRO A 121 8.16 -12.02 10.09
CA PRO A 121 8.47 -13.39 9.73
C PRO A 121 7.48 -13.86 8.68
N ILE A 122 7.94 -14.09 7.45
CA ILE A 122 7.11 -14.63 6.38
C ILE A 122 7.32 -16.14 6.29
N ALA A 123 6.21 -16.89 6.32
CA ALA A 123 6.22 -18.30 5.98
C ALA A 123 6.01 -18.44 4.47
N THR A 124 6.95 -19.08 3.75
CA THR A 124 6.71 -19.45 2.35
C THR A 124 5.82 -20.68 2.27
N TRP A 125 4.78 -20.60 1.43
CA TRP A 125 4.00 -21.77 1.06
C TRP A 125 4.90 -22.71 0.23
N GLY A 126 5.11 -23.95 0.70
CA GLY A 126 5.90 -24.95 -0.03
C GLY A 126 7.42 -24.84 0.11
N GLY A 127 7.95 -24.09 1.09
CA GLY A 127 9.38 -24.12 1.41
C GLY A 127 9.86 -25.55 1.68
N ARG A 128 10.87 -26.02 0.92
CA ARG A 128 11.49 -27.34 1.13
C ARG A 128 12.04 -27.41 2.56
N LEU A 129 11.45 -28.27 3.38
CA LEU A 129 11.84 -28.61 4.76
C LEU A 129 11.86 -27.43 5.76
N GLY A 130 10.86 -27.44 6.65
CA GLY A 130 10.99 -27.11 8.08
C GLY A 130 11.16 -25.64 8.47
N SER A 131 10.31 -25.14 9.37
CA SER A 131 10.54 -24.07 10.37
C SER A 131 11.25 -22.76 9.98
N ASN A 132 11.56 -22.52 8.72
CA ASN A 132 12.36 -21.39 8.27
C ASN A 132 11.45 -20.19 7.97
N HIS A 133 10.98 -19.55 9.03
CA HIS A 133 10.60 -18.14 8.94
C HIS A 133 11.86 -17.36 8.58
N TYR A 134 11.88 -16.75 7.39
CA TYR A 134 12.86 -15.71 7.11
C TYR A 134 12.22 -14.37 7.45
N TRP A 135 13.03 -13.48 7.99
CA TRP A 135 12.63 -12.10 8.19
C TRP A 135 12.69 -11.41 6.84
N SER A 136 11.55 -10.86 6.45
CA SER A 136 11.41 -10.06 5.24
C SER A 136 11.02 -8.64 5.63
N TRP A 137 11.19 -7.71 4.70
CA TRP A 137 10.44 -6.46 4.75
C TRP A 137 8.94 -6.77 4.86
N SER A 138 8.24 -6.01 5.69
CA SER A 138 6.80 -6.17 5.86
C SER A 138 6.09 -5.88 4.52
N PRO A 139 5.22 -6.79 4.04
CA PRO A 139 4.45 -6.54 2.81
C PRO A 139 3.57 -5.29 2.91
N GLN A 140 3.15 -4.91 4.13
CA GLN A 140 2.41 -3.66 4.35
C GLN A 140 3.28 -2.44 4.09
N TRP A 141 4.58 -2.50 4.42
CA TRP A 141 5.55 -1.45 4.10
C TRP A 141 5.83 -1.36 2.61
N GLU A 142 6.04 -2.50 1.94
CA GLU A 142 6.28 -2.56 0.49
C GLU A 142 5.08 -1.98 -0.28
N ALA A 143 3.85 -2.38 0.09
CA ALA A 143 2.62 -1.83 -0.48
C ALA A 143 2.44 -0.33 -0.19
N ALA A 144 2.68 0.11 1.05
CA ALA A 144 2.62 1.52 1.41
C ALA A 144 3.62 2.37 0.61
N ALA A 145 4.83 1.85 0.40
CA ALA A 145 5.85 2.51 -0.39
C ALA A 145 5.48 2.56 -1.88
N GLY A 146 4.92 1.48 -2.45
CA GLY A 146 4.42 1.47 -3.82
C GLY A 146 3.34 2.54 -4.05
N HIS A 147 2.37 2.62 -3.14
CA HIS A 147 1.31 3.63 -3.15
C HIS A 147 1.89 5.05 -3.05
N ALA A 148 2.73 5.31 -2.05
CA ALA A 148 3.32 6.62 -1.83
C ALA A 148 4.26 7.05 -2.97
N LEU A 149 5.02 6.12 -3.56
CA LEU A 149 5.90 6.39 -4.70
C LEU A 149 5.12 6.88 -5.93
N ALA A 150 3.96 6.29 -6.22
CA ALA A 150 3.09 6.75 -7.30
C ALA A 150 2.62 8.20 -7.09
N HIS A 151 2.25 8.54 -5.86
CA HIS A 151 1.90 9.92 -5.47
C HIS A 151 3.10 10.87 -5.53
N LEU A 152 4.28 10.44 -5.10
CA LEU A 152 5.53 11.23 -5.20
C LEU A 152 5.88 11.55 -6.65
N LEU A 153 5.75 10.59 -7.57
CA LEU A 153 5.94 10.85 -9.00
C LEU A 153 4.88 11.83 -9.54
N ALA A 154 3.61 11.63 -9.22
CA ALA A 154 2.58 12.58 -9.65
C ALA A 154 2.84 14.01 -9.14
N ALA A 155 3.29 14.11 -7.88
CA ALA A 155 3.64 15.37 -7.24
C ALA A 155 4.97 15.97 -7.73
N SER A 156 5.86 15.18 -8.34
CA SER A 156 7.15 15.67 -8.83
C SER A 156 7.01 16.57 -10.06
N GLN A 157 5.94 16.40 -10.84
CA GLN A 157 5.74 17.09 -12.12
C GLN A 157 6.95 16.96 -13.07
N GLY A 158 7.68 15.84 -12.98
CA GLY A 158 8.85 15.54 -13.81
C GLY A 158 10.15 16.15 -13.31
N GLN A 159 10.12 16.84 -12.15
CA GLN A 159 11.30 17.35 -11.47
C GLN A 159 11.89 16.27 -10.53
N PRO A 160 13.20 16.27 -10.26
CA PRO A 160 13.76 15.43 -9.20
C PRO A 160 13.16 15.77 -7.84
N VAL A 161 13.04 14.76 -6.98
CA VAL A 161 12.45 14.88 -5.64
C VAL A 161 13.49 14.49 -4.59
N GLN A 162 13.68 15.36 -3.61
CA GLN A 162 14.48 15.08 -2.42
C GLN A 162 13.57 14.70 -1.26
N VAL A 163 13.76 13.50 -0.70
CA VAL A 163 13.09 13.08 0.54
C VAL A 163 14.00 13.29 1.76
N PRO A 164 13.45 13.32 2.99
CA PRO A 164 14.28 13.36 4.19
C PRO A 164 15.19 12.14 4.31
N GLY A 165 16.33 12.29 4.97
CA GLY A 165 17.29 11.19 5.18
C GLY A 165 16.78 10.07 6.10
N GLY A 166 17.64 9.08 6.33
CA GLY A 166 17.32 7.89 7.12
C GLY A 166 16.36 6.96 6.37
N LEU A 167 15.46 6.30 7.12
CA LEU A 167 14.57 5.27 6.58
C LEU A 167 13.71 5.76 5.39
N ILE A 168 13.33 7.05 5.35
CA ILE A 168 12.55 7.59 4.23
C ILE A 168 13.39 7.60 2.94
N ALA A 169 14.67 7.96 3.04
CA ALA A 169 15.59 7.89 1.90
C ALA A 169 15.86 6.43 1.48
N ASP A 170 16.02 5.52 2.44
CA ASP A 170 16.22 4.09 2.19
C ASP A 170 15.04 3.48 1.40
N VAL A 171 13.81 3.93 1.71
CA VAL A 171 12.57 3.46 1.07
C VAL A 171 12.32 4.12 -0.29
N PHE A 172 12.55 5.43 -0.42
CA PHE A 172 12.07 6.18 -1.60
C PHE A 172 13.16 6.73 -2.51
N GLN A 173 14.30 7.20 -1.98
CA GLN A 173 15.25 8.01 -2.76
C GLN A 173 15.82 7.24 -3.94
N ARG A 174 16.20 5.97 -3.74
CA ARG A 174 16.73 5.10 -4.79
C ARG A 174 15.75 4.92 -5.96
N ALA A 175 14.47 4.73 -5.66
CA ALA A 175 13.44 4.58 -6.69
C ALA A 175 13.18 5.92 -7.41
N LEU A 176 13.16 7.03 -6.67
CA LEU A 176 12.98 8.37 -7.25
C LEU A 176 14.13 8.75 -8.18
N ASP A 177 15.38 8.50 -7.78
CA ASP A 177 16.57 8.80 -8.59
C ASP A 177 16.62 7.97 -9.88
N ALA A 178 16.04 6.76 -9.86
CA ALA A 178 15.96 5.91 -11.04
C ALA A 178 14.81 6.29 -11.98
N LEU A 179 13.72 6.86 -11.45
CA LEU A 179 12.50 7.16 -12.22
C LEU A 179 12.45 8.62 -12.71
N LEU A 180 13.13 9.54 -12.03
CA LEU A 180 13.09 10.97 -12.32
C LEU A 180 14.43 11.45 -12.90
N PRO A 181 14.42 12.44 -13.81
CA PRO A 181 15.66 13.01 -14.32
C PRO A 181 16.42 13.73 -13.20
N ALA A 182 17.74 13.58 -13.19
CA ALA A 182 18.61 14.37 -12.33
C ALA A 182 18.64 15.85 -12.79
N GLY A 183 18.75 16.79 -11.85
CA GLY A 183 18.87 18.21 -12.17
C GLY A 183 18.26 19.16 -11.14
N THR A 184 18.08 20.41 -11.56
CA THR A 184 17.41 21.46 -10.79
C THR A 184 16.28 22.06 -11.66
N PRO A 185 15.19 22.57 -11.05
CA PRO A 185 14.91 22.63 -9.62
C PRO A 185 14.52 21.28 -8.99
N THR A 186 14.83 21.09 -7.71
CA THR A 186 14.49 19.88 -6.95
C THR A 186 13.28 20.16 -6.06
N ARG A 187 12.26 19.31 -6.14
CA ARG A 187 11.10 19.39 -5.23
C ARG A 187 11.42 18.75 -3.90
N ARG A 188 10.99 19.39 -2.82
CA ARG A 188 11.27 18.91 -1.45
C ARG A 188 10.06 18.23 -0.85
N ALA A 189 10.24 16.98 -0.46
CA ALA A 189 9.28 16.23 0.34
C ALA A 189 9.69 16.26 1.83
N VAL A 190 8.70 16.40 2.71
CA VAL A 190 8.92 16.29 4.16
C VAL A 190 7.84 15.45 4.82
N LEU A 191 8.16 14.91 5.98
CA LEU A 191 7.20 14.18 6.80
C LEU A 191 6.39 15.16 7.67
N ALA A 192 5.07 15.13 7.54
CA ALA A 192 4.14 15.99 8.27
C ALA A 192 2.97 15.19 8.84
N GLY A 193 2.28 15.73 9.84
CA GLY A 193 1.09 15.09 10.39
C GLY A 193 0.78 15.53 11.83
N PRO A 194 -0.15 14.83 12.50
CA PRO A 194 -0.65 15.23 13.81
C PRO A 194 0.46 15.25 14.86
N GLY A 195 0.43 16.28 15.73
CA GLY A 195 1.42 16.46 16.78
C GLY A 195 2.81 16.90 16.32
N ARG A 196 3.03 17.12 15.01
CA ARG A 196 4.28 17.67 14.48
C ARG A 196 4.21 19.19 14.28
N PRO A 197 5.36 19.89 14.29
CA PRO A 197 5.42 21.29 13.89
C PRO A 197 4.85 21.50 12.48
N ALA A 198 4.23 22.66 12.25
CA ALA A 198 3.73 23.02 10.94
C ALA A 198 4.88 23.03 9.91
N PRO A 199 4.71 22.39 8.74
CA PRO A 199 5.72 22.43 7.70
C PRO A 199 5.88 23.84 7.13
N ASP A 200 7.09 24.16 6.67
CA ASP A 200 7.41 25.43 6.04
C ASP A 200 6.62 25.62 4.74
N ALA A 201 6.29 26.87 4.41
CA ALA A 201 5.57 27.24 3.18
C ALA A 201 6.38 26.94 1.90
N SER A 202 7.69 26.73 2.01
CA SER A 202 8.59 26.37 0.91
C SER A 202 8.54 24.89 0.49
N VAL A 203 7.74 24.06 1.18
CA VAL A 203 7.67 22.62 0.94
C VAL A 203 6.68 22.30 -0.17
N ASP A 204 7.09 21.49 -1.15
CA ASP A 204 6.25 21.08 -2.27
C ASP A 204 5.35 19.88 -1.93
N ILE A 205 5.86 18.94 -1.12
CA ILE A 205 5.25 17.61 -0.92
C ILE A 205 5.26 17.23 0.56
N LEU A 206 4.15 16.68 1.05
CA LEU A 206 3.96 16.25 2.44
C LEU A 206 3.65 14.76 2.51
N LEU A 207 4.54 13.96 3.10
CA LEU A 207 4.23 12.59 3.51
C LEU A 207 3.35 12.64 4.76
N VAL A 208 2.10 12.20 4.68
CA VAL A 208 1.07 12.41 5.72
C VAL A 208 0.27 11.14 6.01
N PRO A 209 -0.24 10.94 7.24
CA PRO A 209 -0.99 9.73 7.57
C PRO A 209 -2.41 9.76 7.02
N VAL A 210 -2.95 8.58 6.73
CA VAL A 210 -4.36 8.33 6.46
C VAL A 210 -5.02 7.78 7.72
N HIS A 211 -6.21 8.28 8.01
CA HIS A 211 -6.99 7.89 9.17
C HIS A 211 -7.51 6.45 8.99
N PRO A 212 -7.14 5.49 9.84
CA PRO A 212 -7.45 4.07 9.60
C PRO A 212 -8.96 3.77 9.64
N GLN A 213 -9.74 4.52 10.44
CA GLN A 213 -11.18 4.30 10.56
C GLN A 213 -12.04 5.07 9.54
N THR A 214 -11.59 6.23 9.05
CA THR A 214 -12.38 7.11 8.17
C THR A 214 -11.84 7.18 6.74
N GLY A 215 -10.61 6.73 6.51
CA GLY A 215 -9.92 6.85 5.23
C GLY A 215 -9.50 8.29 4.88
N GLN A 216 -9.71 9.26 5.78
CA GLN A 216 -9.36 10.65 5.52
C GLN A 216 -7.85 10.85 5.60
N THR A 217 -7.28 11.45 4.56
CA THR A 217 -5.88 11.91 4.58
C THR A 217 -5.76 13.12 5.49
N TRP A 218 -4.75 13.13 6.37
CA TRP A 218 -4.46 14.29 7.19
C TRP A 218 -4.09 15.50 6.31
N THR A 219 -4.62 16.66 6.65
CA THR A 219 -4.34 17.92 5.95
C THR A 219 -3.79 18.96 6.92
N PRO A 220 -2.71 19.67 6.57
CA PRO A 220 -2.19 20.74 7.41
C PRO A 220 -3.14 21.94 7.38
N ALA A 221 -3.23 22.67 8.50
CA ALA A 221 -3.84 24.00 8.51
C ALA A 221 -2.83 25.06 8.02
N GLY A 222 -3.32 26.11 7.35
CA GLY A 222 -2.51 27.28 6.99
C GLY A 222 -1.75 27.16 5.66
N PRO A 223 -0.64 27.90 5.47
CA PRO A 223 0.05 28.04 4.18
C PRO A 223 0.51 26.73 3.55
N ALA A 224 0.84 25.71 4.37
CA ALA A 224 1.24 24.41 3.87
C ALA A 224 0.08 23.57 3.30
N ALA A 225 -1.16 24.05 3.35
CA ALA A 225 -2.31 23.39 2.72
C ALA A 225 -2.20 23.32 1.20
N SER A 226 -1.33 24.12 0.57
CA SER A 226 -1.08 24.06 -0.89
C SER A 226 -0.11 22.95 -1.30
N ALA A 227 0.66 22.39 -0.37
CA ALA A 227 1.61 21.31 -0.66
C ALA A 227 0.86 20.01 -0.96
N TYR A 228 1.41 19.18 -1.86
CA TYR A 228 0.75 17.95 -2.28
C TYR A 228 0.83 16.89 -1.17
N PRO A 229 -0.31 16.37 -0.65
CA PRO A 229 -0.30 15.32 0.35
C PRO A 229 -0.06 13.95 -0.29
N VAL A 230 0.99 13.27 0.15
CA VAL A 230 1.30 11.87 -0.15
C VAL A 230 0.80 11.00 1.00
N PRO A 231 -0.28 10.23 0.79
CA PRO A 231 -0.90 9.41 1.82
C PRO A 231 -0.06 8.19 2.20
N LEU A 232 0.10 7.98 3.51
CA LEU A 232 0.73 6.80 4.12
C LEU A 232 -0.24 6.15 5.13
N PRO A 233 -0.28 4.81 5.24
CA PRO A 233 -0.96 4.16 6.36
C PRO A 233 -0.43 4.66 7.70
N LEU A 234 -1.33 4.86 8.68
CA LEU A 234 -0.97 5.41 9.98
C LEU A 234 0.20 4.67 10.65
N GLY A 235 0.19 3.34 10.65
CA GLY A 235 1.23 2.53 11.30
C GLY A 235 2.62 2.68 10.67
N VAL A 236 2.69 2.84 9.34
CA VAL A 236 3.92 3.15 8.59
C VAL A 236 4.39 4.57 8.93
N TRP A 237 3.47 5.54 8.92
CA TRP A 237 3.79 6.92 9.25
C TRP A 237 4.30 7.07 10.70
N LEU A 238 3.70 6.37 11.67
CA LEU A 238 4.11 6.38 13.07
C LEU A 238 5.55 5.89 13.26
N TRP A 239 5.99 4.94 12.44
CA TRP A 239 7.38 4.49 12.41
C TRP A 239 8.32 5.53 11.83
N LEU A 240 7.91 6.25 10.78
CA LEU A 240 8.75 7.28 10.16
C LEU A 240 8.92 8.52 11.06
N VAL A 241 7.91 8.88 11.85
CA VAL A 241 7.99 10.06 12.74
C VAL A 241 8.69 9.79 14.06
N SER A 242 8.63 8.53 14.51
CA SER A 242 9.22 8.05 15.74
C SER A 242 9.90 6.73 15.42
N PRO A 243 11.01 6.75 14.64
CA PRO A 243 11.77 5.55 14.40
C PRO A 243 12.21 5.03 15.77
N GLN A 244 11.83 3.80 16.09
CA GLN A 244 12.45 3.17 17.24
C GLN A 244 13.95 3.13 16.95
N PRO A 245 14.81 3.44 17.95
CA PRO A 245 16.21 3.19 17.78
C PRO A 245 16.32 1.72 17.40
N TYR A 246 16.76 1.47 16.17
CA TYR A 246 17.35 0.19 15.82
C TYR A 246 18.27 -0.13 16.98
N LEU A 247 18.03 -1.22 17.71
CA LEU A 247 19.01 -1.68 18.68
C LEU A 247 20.29 -1.81 17.85
N PRO A 248 21.31 -0.97 18.12
CA PRO A 248 22.46 -0.90 17.26
C PRO A 248 23.06 -2.29 17.21
N PHE A 249 23.40 -2.71 16.00
CA PHE A 249 24.44 -3.69 15.77
C PHE A 249 25.56 -3.48 16.80
N PRO A 250 26.14 -4.54 17.38
CA PRO A 250 27.37 -4.36 18.13
C PRO A 250 28.38 -3.69 17.19
N ALA A 251 28.83 -2.49 17.54
CA ALA A 251 29.91 -1.77 16.85
C ALA A 251 31.27 -2.49 16.97
N SER A 252 31.32 -3.65 17.64
CA SER A 252 32.45 -4.55 17.62
C SER A 252 32.44 -5.32 16.31
N GLY A 253 33.48 -5.13 15.49
CA GLY A 253 33.80 -6.00 14.36
C GLY A 253 33.80 -7.48 14.75
N ARG A 254 33.95 -8.37 13.73
CA ARG A 254 33.93 -9.84 13.84
C ARG A 254 34.19 -10.32 15.27
N ILE A 255 33.12 -10.82 15.90
CA ILE A 255 33.21 -11.50 17.19
C ILE A 255 34.28 -12.60 17.04
N PRO A 256 35.29 -12.66 17.92
CA PRO A 256 36.28 -13.73 17.93
C PRO A 256 35.59 -15.09 17.88
N HIS A 257 36.13 -16.03 17.10
CA HIS A 257 35.51 -17.34 16.83
C HIS A 257 35.19 -18.16 18.09
N ASP A 258 35.77 -17.80 19.23
CA ASP A 258 35.63 -18.42 20.55
C ASP A 258 34.50 -17.86 21.42
N VAL A 259 33.80 -16.81 20.98
CA VAL A 259 32.67 -16.23 21.74
C VAL A 259 31.33 -16.77 21.23
N LEU A 260 30.71 -17.65 22.01
CA LEU A 260 29.36 -18.15 21.77
C LEU A 260 28.33 -17.08 22.20
N ARG A 261 27.40 -16.72 21.31
CA ARG A 261 26.19 -15.96 21.68
C ARG A 261 25.01 -16.91 21.81
N ASP A 262 24.28 -16.79 22.93
CA ASP A 262 22.95 -17.40 23.10
C ASP A 262 21.84 -16.56 22.46
N ASP A 263 22.12 -15.28 22.14
CA ASP A 263 21.18 -14.40 21.46
C ASP A 263 21.33 -14.53 19.92
N PRO A 264 20.28 -14.93 19.19
CA PRO A 264 20.31 -14.87 17.73
C PRO A 264 20.50 -13.41 17.30
N LEU A 265 21.44 -13.17 16.36
CA LEU A 265 21.53 -11.87 15.70
C LEU A 265 20.14 -11.51 15.14
N PRO A 266 19.69 -10.26 15.24
CA PRO A 266 18.49 -9.85 14.52
C PRO A 266 18.71 -10.18 13.05
N LEU A 267 17.95 -11.15 12.56
CA LEU A 267 18.00 -11.59 11.17
C LEU A 267 17.39 -10.44 10.36
N LEU A 268 18.23 -9.55 9.86
CA LEU A 268 17.80 -8.52 8.93
C LEU A 268 17.51 -9.20 7.58
N PRO A 269 16.56 -8.67 6.79
CA PRO A 269 16.37 -9.15 5.44
C PRO A 269 17.68 -9.02 4.65
N ASN A 270 18.01 -10.05 3.87
CA ASN A 270 19.22 -10.09 3.05
C ASN A 270 19.11 -9.27 1.76
N SER A 271 18.08 -8.43 1.63
CA SER A 271 17.78 -7.63 0.45
C SER A 271 17.49 -6.17 0.81
N LEU A 272 17.84 -5.28 -0.13
CA LEU A 272 17.41 -3.88 -0.08
C LEU A 272 15.89 -3.80 -0.09
N PHE A 273 15.36 -2.75 0.52
CA PHE A 273 13.94 -2.43 0.45
C PHE A 273 13.49 -2.25 -1.01
N ARG A 274 12.30 -2.76 -1.32
CA ARG A 274 11.67 -2.63 -2.63
C ARG A 274 10.21 -2.22 -2.45
N ALA A 275 9.79 -1.21 -3.20
CA ALA A 275 8.39 -0.83 -3.22
C ALA A 275 7.60 -1.91 -3.98
N ASP A 276 6.38 -2.22 -3.56
CA ASP A 276 5.56 -3.20 -4.27
C ASP A 276 5.16 -2.65 -5.64
N TRP A 277 5.62 -3.33 -6.70
CA TRP A 277 5.36 -2.96 -8.08
C TRP A 277 3.87 -2.92 -8.40
N GLY A 278 3.12 -3.93 -7.96
CA GLY A 278 1.71 -4.07 -8.27
C GLY A 278 0.90 -2.90 -7.72
N THR A 279 1.14 -2.53 -6.47
CA THR A 279 0.52 -1.39 -5.80
C THR A 279 0.95 -0.08 -6.44
N PHE A 280 2.24 0.08 -6.78
CA PHE A 280 2.73 1.27 -7.49
C PHE A 280 2.01 1.48 -8.82
N GLN A 281 2.00 0.46 -9.69
CA GLN A 281 1.35 0.54 -11.00
C GLN A 281 -0.16 0.77 -10.83
N HIS A 282 -0.82 0.03 -9.95
CA HIS A 282 -2.26 0.16 -9.70
C HIS A 282 -2.64 1.55 -9.20
N THR A 283 -1.79 2.16 -8.38
CA THR A 283 -2.01 3.52 -7.87
C THR A 283 -1.78 4.54 -8.99
N LEU A 284 -0.65 4.43 -9.71
CA LEU A 284 -0.25 5.42 -10.72
C LEU A 284 -1.29 5.55 -11.85
N VAL A 285 -1.84 4.44 -12.35
CA VAL A 285 -2.87 4.48 -13.41
C VAL A 285 -4.19 5.12 -12.95
N ARG A 286 -4.41 5.24 -11.63
CA ARG A 286 -5.58 5.90 -11.02
C ARG A 286 -5.35 7.36 -10.67
N LEU A 287 -4.13 7.86 -10.85
CA LEU A 287 -3.84 9.29 -10.69
C LEU A 287 -4.10 10.03 -12.00
N PRO A 288 -4.88 11.12 -12.01
CA PRO A 288 -5.13 11.89 -13.23
C PRO A 288 -3.84 12.40 -13.89
N ALA A 289 -2.78 12.61 -13.10
CA ALA A 289 -1.47 13.05 -13.55
C ALA A 289 -0.84 12.11 -14.59
N VAL A 290 -1.16 10.82 -14.59
CA VAL A 290 -0.65 9.83 -15.57
C VAL A 290 -1.02 10.18 -17.01
N ARG A 291 -1.97 11.09 -17.23
CA ARG A 291 -2.29 11.61 -18.56
C ARG A 291 -1.18 12.48 -19.14
N SER A 292 -0.22 12.96 -18.33
CA SER A 292 0.92 13.73 -18.83
C SER A 292 1.82 12.86 -19.71
N PRO A 293 2.40 13.41 -20.80
CA PRO A 293 3.25 12.62 -21.70
C PRO A 293 4.43 11.96 -20.99
N TRP A 294 5.08 12.66 -20.06
CA TRP A 294 6.27 12.17 -19.36
C TRP A 294 5.96 11.00 -18.40
N LEU A 295 4.82 11.01 -17.70
CA LEU A 295 4.43 9.89 -16.84
C LEU A 295 3.99 8.67 -17.65
N ARG A 296 3.35 8.87 -18.81
CA ARG A 296 3.06 7.74 -19.72
C ARG A 296 4.32 7.08 -20.20
N THR A 297 5.33 7.86 -20.61
CA THR A 297 6.62 7.29 -21.04
C THR A 297 7.27 6.49 -19.91
N ILE A 298 7.24 6.97 -18.66
CA ILE A 298 7.72 6.19 -17.52
C ILE A 298 6.93 4.88 -17.40
N LEU A 299 5.60 4.92 -17.39
CA LEU A 299 4.74 3.74 -17.27
C LEU A 299 4.94 2.73 -18.42
N GLU A 300 5.13 3.20 -19.64
CA GLU A 300 5.39 2.39 -20.84
C GLU A 300 6.76 1.69 -20.75
N ASN A 301 7.82 2.44 -20.41
CA ASN A 301 9.17 1.88 -20.22
C ASN A 301 9.18 0.79 -19.13
N LEU A 302 8.47 1.08 -18.05
CA LEU A 302 8.25 0.22 -16.91
C LEU A 302 7.49 -1.08 -17.26
N SER A 303 6.59 -1.02 -18.24
CA SER A 303 5.85 -2.18 -18.75
C SER A 303 6.67 -3.03 -19.74
N GLN A 304 7.70 -2.44 -20.38
CA GLN A 304 8.55 -3.09 -21.39
C GLN A 304 9.85 -3.67 -20.83
N GLY A 305 10.26 -3.24 -19.64
CA GLY A 305 11.39 -3.80 -18.92
C GLY A 305 11.35 -3.38 -17.47
N THR A 306 10.91 -4.27 -16.58
CA THR A 306 11.02 -4.03 -15.14
C THR A 306 12.51 -4.08 -14.77
N PRO A 307 13.12 -3.01 -14.23
CA PRO A 307 14.40 -3.17 -13.57
C PRO A 307 14.10 -3.96 -12.30
N ALA A 308 14.35 -5.27 -12.33
CA ALA A 308 14.11 -6.21 -11.24
C ALA A 308 14.88 -5.86 -9.95
N ASP A 309 15.60 -4.74 -9.92
CA ASP A 309 16.35 -4.23 -8.79
C ASP A 309 15.68 -3.04 -8.08
N LEU A 310 14.67 -2.38 -8.70
CA LEU A 310 13.97 -1.21 -8.14
C LEU A 310 12.67 -1.57 -7.40
N PHE A 311 12.03 -2.66 -7.81
CA PHE A 311 10.79 -3.20 -7.25
C PHE A 311 10.96 -4.68 -6.89
#